data_AF-A0A9W9E1A2-F1
#
_entry.id   AF-A0A9W9E1A2-F1
#
_cell.length_a   1.000
_cell.length_b   1.000
_cell.length_c   1.000
_cell.angle_alpha   90.00
_cell.angle_beta   90.00
_cell.angle_gamma   90.00
#
_symmetry.space_group_name_H-M   'P 1'
#
loop_
_entity.id
_entity.type
_entity.pdbx_description
1 polymer ?
#
loop_
_entity_poly.entity_id
_entity_poly.type
_entity_poly.pdbx_seq_one_letter_code
_entity_poly.pdbx_strand_id
1 'polypeptide(L)'
;MVRYELYWLGRTAWSDLMKTPHAIIRRIWYQVRPCRTPRTSEERAIAEWKRPGQGLSEVMAEKKMALDLGEGFSVALKHHLRGEPDLYYEDLYDLVCPLQAVRMRFIREHDPLNLHSSAKS
;
A
#
# COMPACT_ATOMS: atom_id res chain seq x y z
N MET A 1 -6.16 22.68 34.49
CA MET A 1 -6.20 21.22 34.49
C MET A 1 -6.61 20.65 33.13
N VAL A 2 -7.80 20.97 32.59
CA VAL A 2 -8.33 20.38 31.34
C VAL A 2 -7.42 20.56 30.09
N ARG A 3 -6.74 21.70 29.93
CA ARG A 3 -5.87 21.92 28.74
C ARG A 3 -4.66 20.98 28.66
N TYR A 4 -4.10 20.61 29.81
CA TYR A 4 -2.95 19.70 29.87
C TYR A 4 -3.35 18.28 29.49
N GLU A 5 -4.49 17.81 30.01
CA GLU A 5 -5.05 16.49 29.67
C GLU A 5 -5.35 16.36 28.17
N LEU A 6 -5.92 17.40 27.55
CA LEU A 6 -6.19 17.40 26.10
C LEU A 6 -4.90 17.35 25.26
N TYR A 7 -3.86 18.07 25.68
CA TYR A 7 -2.55 18.00 25.03
C TYR A 7 -1.94 16.60 25.13
N TRP A 8 -1.99 15.99 26.31
CA TRP A 8 -1.50 14.61 26.51
C TRP A 8 -2.29 13.60 25.72
N LEU A 9 -3.61 13.73 25.68
CA LEU A 9 -4.48 12.89 24.89
C LEU A 9 -4.13 12.98 23.39
N GLY A 10 -3.96 14.20 22.87
CA GLY A 10 -3.57 14.41 21.47
C GLY A 10 -2.20 13.79 21.14
N ARG A 11 -1.22 13.95 22.04
CA ARG A 11 0.12 13.36 21.87
C ARG A 11 0.09 11.83 21.89
N THR A 12 -0.68 11.24 22.81
CA THR A 12 -0.86 9.79 22.89
C THR A 12 -1.58 9.27 21.64
N ALA A 13 -2.67 9.93 21.24
CA ALA A 13 -3.41 9.58 20.03
C ALA A 13 -2.54 9.64 18.77
N TRP A 14 -1.71 10.68 18.61
CA TRP A 14 -0.76 10.77 17.50
C TRP A 14 0.28 9.65 17.54
N SER A 15 0.78 9.30 18.73
CA SER A 15 1.74 8.20 18.89
C SER A 15 1.13 6.86 18.50
N ASP A 16 -0.13 6.60 18.89
CA ASP A 16 -0.83 5.36 18.57
C ASP A 16 -1.26 5.29 17.11
N LEU A 17 -1.63 6.44 16.54
CA LEU A 17 -1.88 6.63 15.12
C LEU A 17 -0.66 6.28 14.27
N MET A 18 0.56 6.60 14.71
CA MET A 18 1.78 6.19 13.99
C MET A 18 2.10 4.70 14.19
N LYS A 19 1.88 4.13 15.38
CA LYS A 19 2.16 2.70 15.66
C LYS A 19 1.26 1.75 14.87
N THR A 20 -0.02 2.09 14.74
CA THR A 20 -1.05 1.24 14.11
C THR A 20 -0.73 0.89 12.64
N PRO A 21 -0.49 1.85 11.73
CA PRO A 21 -0.13 1.56 10.34
C PRO A 21 1.21 0.82 10.25
N HIS A 22 2.19 1.13 11.10
CA HIS A 22 3.46 0.40 11.14
C HIS A 22 3.27 -1.08 11.52
N ALA A 23 2.35 -1.38 12.45
CA ALA A 23 2.01 -2.75 12.82
C ALA A 23 1.32 -3.50 11.67
N ILE A 24 0.42 -2.83 10.93
CA ILE A 24 -0.24 -3.39 9.75
C ILE A 24 0.77 -3.65 8.64
N ILE A 25 1.62 -2.67 8.33
CA ILE A 25 2.74 -2.78 7.39
C ILE A 25 3.61 -3.99 7.71
N ARG A 26 4.03 -4.12 8.96
CA ARG A 26 4.85 -5.23 9.43
C ARG A 26 4.14 -6.56 9.20
N ARG A 27 2.84 -6.62 9.48
CA ARG A 27 2.02 -7.80 9.24
C ARG A 27 1.96 -8.15 7.76
N ILE A 28 1.70 -7.17 6.89
CA ILE A 28 1.69 -7.36 5.43
C ILE A 28 3.04 -7.90 4.98
N TRP A 29 4.15 -7.31 5.44
CA TRP A 29 5.48 -7.70 5.03
C TRP A 29 5.79 -9.18 5.30
N TYR A 30 5.50 -9.66 6.52
CA TYR A 30 5.80 -11.03 6.95
C TYR A 30 4.74 -12.05 6.54
N GLN A 31 3.46 -11.69 6.62
CA GLN A 31 2.37 -12.65 6.43
C GLN A 31 2.03 -12.87 4.96
N VAL A 32 2.27 -11.87 4.10
CA VAL A 32 2.06 -12.02 2.66
C VAL A 32 3.22 -12.82 2.07
N ARG A 33 2.88 -13.97 1.48
CA ARG A 33 3.84 -14.82 0.78
C ARG A 33 4.45 -14.06 -0.40
N PRO A 34 5.74 -14.26 -0.72
CA PRO A 34 6.39 -13.61 -1.88
C PRO A 34 5.85 -14.08 -3.24
N CYS A 35 5.07 -15.17 -3.29
CA CYS A 35 4.39 -15.64 -4.49
C CYS A 35 2.91 -15.89 -4.18
N ARG A 36 2.02 -15.53 -5.13
CA ARG A 36 0.56 -15.74 -5.02
C ARG A 36 0.20 -17.22 -5.07
N THR A 37 0.93 -18.02 -5.85
CA THR A 37 0.72 -19.47 -5.98
C THR A 37 1.35 -20.25 -4.83
N PRO A 38 0.72 -21.33 -4.34
CA PRO A 38 1.35 -22.23 -3.39
C PRO A 38 2.63 -22.84 -3.98
N ARG A 39 3.60 -23.10 -3.11
CA ARG A 39 4.87 -23.76 -3.47
C ARG A 39 4.55 -25.15 -4.02
N THR A 40 5.02 -25.45 -5.23
CA THR A 40 4.80 -26.78 -5.84
C THR A 40 5.57 -27.84 -5.04
N SER A 41 5.12 -29.09 -5.02
CA SER A 41 5.77 -30.20 -4.29
C SER A 41 7.27 -30.31 -4.61
N GLU A 42 7.63 -30.06 -5.87
CA GLU A 42 9.00 -30.05 -6.39
C GLU A 42 9.86 -28.93 -5.79
N GLU A 43 9.31 -27.74 -5.62
CA GLU A 43 10.00 -26.57 -5.04
C GLU A 43 10.14 -26.69 -3.52
N ARG A 44 9.29 -27.49 -2.86
CA ARG A 44 9.37 -27.75 -1.42
C ARG A 44 10.52 -28.70 -1.09
N ALA A 45 10.84 -29.64 -1.99
CA ALA A 45 11.94 -30.59 -1.81
C ALA A 45 13.34 -29.94 -1.98
N ILE A 46 13.47 -28.95 -2.85
CA ILE A 46 14.76 -28.34 -3.21
C ILE A 46 15.12 -27.13 -2.32
N ALA A 47 14.17 -26.64 -1.51
CA ALA A 47 14.29 -25.40 -0.71
C ALA A 47 14.62 -24.11 -1.50
N GLU A 48 14.92 -24.20 -2.79
CA GLU A 48 15.06 -23.05 -3.69
C GLU A 48 13.72 -22.56 -4.25
N TRP A 49 13.64 -21.26 -4.49
CA TRP A 49 12.52 -20.59 -5.16
C TRP A 49 12.84 -20.46 -6.66
N LYS A 50 12.43 -21.43 -7.48
CA LYS A 50 12.66 -21.46 -8.94
C LYS A 50 11.50 -20.89 -9.77
N ARG A 51 10.71 -19.96 -9.21
CA ARG A 51 9.60 -19.32 -9.94
C ARG A 51 10.10 -18.19 -10.86
N PRO A 52 9.39 -17.91 -11.98
CA PRO A 52 9.71 -16.79 -12.85
C PRO A 52 9.67 -15.46 -12.07
N GLY A 53 10.69 -14.63 -12.27
CA GLY A 53 10.87 -13.37 -11.55
C GLY A 53 9.71 -12.37 -11.66
N GLN A 54 8.83 -12.52 -12.66
CA GLN A 54 7.65 -11.68 -12.86
C GLN A 54 6.69 -11.72 -11.65
N GLY A 55 6.30 -12.92 -11.19
CA GLY A 55 5.35 -13.03 -10.08
C GLY A 55 5.91 -12.54 -8.75
N LEU A 56 7.22 -12.65 -8.54
CA LEU A 56 7.89 -12.09 -7.37
C LEU A 56 7.95 -10.57 -7.44
N SER A 57 8.31 -10.02 -8.59
CA SER A 57 8.39 -8.57 -8.80
C SER A 57 7.04 -7.88 -8.61
N GLU A 58 5.95 -8.49 -9.09
CA GLU A 58 4.59 -8.00 -8.89
C GLU A 58 4.20 -7.97 -7.41
N VAL A 59 4.41 -9.06 -6.67
CA VAL A 59 4.09 -9.11 -5.23
C VAL A 59 4.95 -8.13 -4.43
N MET A 60 6.21 -7.94 -4.81
CA MET A 60 7.08 -6.96 -4.16
C MET A 60 6.64 -5.52 -4.47
N ALA A 61 6.14 -5.25 -5.67
CA ALA A 61 5.56 -3.96 -6.03
C ALA A 61 4.25 -3.70 -5.25
N GLU A 62 3.37 -4.70 -5.12
CA GLU A 62 2.15 -4.61 -4.30
C GLU A 62 2.48 -4.35 -2.83
N LYS A 63 3.50 -5.03 -2.28
CA LYS A 63 3.98 -4.80 -0.91
C LYS A 63 4.54 -3.39 -0.72
N LYS A 64 5.33 -2.90 -1.68
CA LYS A 64 5.87 -1.54 -1.65
C LYS A 64 4.75 -0.51 -1.68
N MET A 65 3.75 -0.68 -2.54
CA MET A 65 2.58 0.19 -2.55
C MET A 65 1.85 0.24 -1.21
N ALA A 66 1.74 -0.90 -0.49
CA ALA A 66 1.13 -0.91 0.84
C ALA A 66 1.95 -0.14 1.90
N LEU A 67 3.29 -0.12 1.75
CA LEU A 67 4.18 0.70 2.60
C LEU A 67 3.95 2.18 2.33
N ASP A 68 4.04 2.57 1.06
CA ASP A 68 3.91 3.96 0.62
C ASP A 68 2.53 4.53 1.04
N LEU A 69 1.47 3.72 0.96
CA LEU A 69 0.13 4.12 1.41
C LEU A 69 0.03 4.30 2.93
N GLY A 70 0.68 3.43 3.72
CA GLY A 70 0.65 3.55 5.17
C GLY A 70 1.39 4.78 5.68
N GLU A 71 2.48 5.16 5.02
CA GLU A 71 3.20 6.41 5.28
C GLU A 71 2.40 7.63 4.80
N GLY A 72 1.85 7.55 3.59
CA GLY A 72 1.02 8.59 2.99
C GLY A 72 -0.22 8.93 3.82
N PHE A 73 -0.84 7.95 4.49
CA PHE A 73 -1.94 8.19 5.41
C PHE A 73 -1.56 9.11 6.59
N SER A 74 -0.41 8.87 7.22
CA SER A 74 0.08 9.68 8.33
C SER A 74 0.41 11.11 7.89
N VAL A 75 1.02 11.27 6.72
CA VAL A 75 1.33 12.58 6.12
C VAL A 75 0.03 13.33 5.76
N ALA A 76 -0.91 12.67 5.07
CA ALA A 76 -2.20 13.25 4.72
C ALA A 76 -2.97 13.71 5.97
N LEU A 77 -2.97 12.92 7.05
CA LEU A 77 -3.65 13.28 8.28
C LEU A 77 -2.98 14.47 9.00
N LYS A 78 -1.65 14.59 8.93
CA LYS A 78 -0.93 15.78 9.41
C LYS A 78 -1.38 17.05 8.67
N HIS A 79 -1.48 17.01 7.34
CA HIS A 79 -1.96 18.17 6.56
C HIS A 79 -3.44 18.46 6.83
N HIS A 80 -4.26 17.42 6.96
CA HIS A 80 -5.68 17.56 7.30
C HIS A 80 -5.87 18.28 8.65
N LEU A 81 -5.10 17.90 9.68
CA LEU A 81 -5.17 18.55 11.00
C LEU A 81 -4.66 20.01 11.00
N ARG A 82 -3.86 20.41 10.00
CA ARG A 82 -3.40 21.79 9.80
C ARG A 82 -4.38 22.64 9.00
N GLY A 83 -5.43 22.05 8.43
CA GLY A 83 -6.35 22.74 7.53
C GLY A 83 -5.73 23.04 6.16
N GLU A 84 -4.76 22.23 5.75
CA GLU A 84 -4.07 22.26 4.45
C GLU A 84 -4.68 21.17 3.55
N PRO A 85 -5.71 21.46 2.72
CA PRO A 85 -6.50 20.44 2.03
C PRO A 85 -5.90 19.92 0.71
N ASP A 86 -4.75 20.44 0.25
CA ASP A 86 -4.23 20.10 -1.07
C ASP A 86 -3.51 18.74 -1.11
N LEU A 87 -3.77 17.99 -2.18
CA LEU A 87 -3.17 16.67 -2.44
C LEU A 87 -1.75 16.77 -3.03
N TYR A 88 -1.30 17.98 -3.37
CA TYR A 88 -0.11 18.26 -4.16
C TYR A 88 1.09 18.72 -3.33
N TYR A 89 1.12 18.38 -2.05
CA TYR A 89 2.34 18.60 -1.27
C TYR A 89 3.44 17.66 -1.78
N GLU A 90 4.66 18.20 -1.87
CA GLU A 90 5.84 17.47 -2.35
C GLU A 90 6.09 16.18 -1.55
N ASP A 91 5.70 16.14 -0.27
CA ASP A 91 5.83 14.99 0.61
C ASP A 91 4.71 13.94 0.45
N LEU A 92 3.55 14.32 -0.10
CA LEU A 92 2.41 13.41 -0.30
C LEU A 92 2.34 12.84 -1.71
N TYR A 93 2.79 13.59 -2.71
CA TYR A 93 2.61 13.24 -4.12
C TYR A 93 3.24 11.90 -4.49
N ASP A 94 4.49 11.68 -4.08
CA ASP A 94 5.22 10.44 -4.38
C ASP A 94 4.62 9.21 -3.67
N LEU A 95 4.04 9.41 -2.48
CA LEU A 95 3.44 8.35 -1.68
C LEU A 95 2.06 7.92 -2.21
N VAL A 96 1.33 8.83 -2.84
CA VAL A 96 -0.03 8.58 -3.38
C VAL A 96 -0.03 8.27 -4.88
N CYS A 97 1.05 8.60 -5.59
CA CYS A 97 1.23 8.30 -7.02
C CYS A 97 0.92 6.84 -7.40
N PRO A 98 1.30 5.80 -6.63
CA PRO A 98 0.96 4.40 -6.93
C PRO A 98 -0.55 4.15 -7.02
N LEU A 99 -1.37 4.82 -6.20
CA LEU A 99 -2.82 4.69 -6.24
C LEU A 99 -3.44 5.28 -7.51
N GLN A 100 -2.86 6.36 -8.06
CA GLN A 100 -3.34 6.97 -9.29
C GLN A 100 -3.11 6.04 -10.49
N ALA A 101 -1.93 5.43 -10.56
CA ALA A 101 -1.59 4.45 -11.59
C ALA A 101 -2.42 3.15 -11.46
N VAL A 102 -2.60 2.64 -10.23
CA VAL A 102 -3.44 1.45 -9.99
C VAL A 102 -4.91 1.73 -10.28
N ARG A 103 -5.44 2.90 -9.91
CA ARG A 103 -6.80 3.32 -10.28
C ARG A 103 -6.98 3.36 -11.80
N MET A 104 -6.00 3.90 -12.54
CA MET A 104 -6.03 3.91 -14.01
C MET A 104 -5.99 2.49 -14.62
N ARG A 105 -5.23 1.56 -14.02
CA ARG A 105 -5.21 0.14 -14.45
C ARG A 105 -6.53 -0.57 -14.13
N PHE A 106 -7.07 -0.41 -12.93
CA PHE A 106 -8.34 -0.98 -12.51
C PHE A 106 -9.50 -0.47 -13.38
N ILE A 107 -9.51 0.83 -13.71
CA ILE A 107 -10.48 1.41 -14.66
C ILE A 107 -10.32 0.77 -16.03
N ARG A 108 -9.10 0.63 -16.56
CA ARG A 108 -8.86 -0.01 -17.87
C ARG A 108 -9.33 -1.47 -17.92
N GLU A 109 -9.08 -2.27 -16.88
CA GLU A 109 -9.48 -3.69 -16.86
C GLU A 109 -11.00 -3.88 -16.76
N HIS A 110 -11.71 -2.96 -16.09
CA HIS A 110 -13.15 -3.01 -15.92
C HIS A 110 -13.93 -2.05 -16.85
N ASP A 111 -13.26 -1.45 -17.83
CA ASP A 111 -13.90 -0.59 -18.81
C ASP A 111 -14.72 -1.45 -19.79
N PRO A 112 -16.06 -1.30 -19.89
CA PRO A 112 -16.89 -2.11 -20.79
C PRO A 112 -16.50 -1.98 -22.27
N LEU A 113 -15.70 -0.97 -22.62
CA LEU A 113 -15.21 -0.73 -23.99
C LEU A 113 -14.01 -1.61 -24.39
N ASN A 114 -13.27 -2.21 -23.44
CA ASN A 114 -12.09 -3.04 -23.76
C ASN A 114 -12.43 -4.46 -24.23
N LEU A 115 -13.65 -4.96 -23.96
CA LEU A 115 -14.11 -6.27 -24.42
C LEU A 115 -14.23 -6.38 -25.95
N HIS A 116 -14.30 -5.25 -26.67
CA HIS A 116 -14.47 -5.24 -28.14
C HIS A 116 -13.14 -5.29 -28.91
N SER A 117 -12.00 -5.07 -28.24
CA SER A 117 -10.68 -5.08 -28.89
C SER A 117 -10.01 -6.47 -28.88
N SER A 118 -10.41 -7.37 -27.97
CA SER A 118 -9.79 -8.71 -27.85
C SER A 118 -10.42 -9.76 -28.78
N ALA A 119 -11.56 -9.46 -29.41
CA ALA A 119 -12.26 -10.38 -30.32
C ALA A 119 -11.85 -10.24 -31.80
N LYS A 120 -10.81 -9.45 -32.10
CA LYS A 120 -10.27 -9.25 -33.45
C LYS A 120 -8.74 -9.44 -33.45
N SER A 121 -8.29 -10.65 -33.16
CA SER A 121 -6.97 -11.14 -33.57
C SER A 121 -6.99 -12.66 -33.66
#